data_AF-A0A367PS35-F1
#
_entry.id   AF-A0A367PS35-F1
#
_cell.length_a   1.000
_cell.length_b   1.000
_cell.length_c   1.000
_cell.angle_alpha   90.00
_cell.angle_beta   90.00
_cell.angle_gamma   90.00
#
_symmetry.space_group_name_H-M   'P 1'
#
loop_
_entity.id
_entity.type
_entity.pdbx_description
1 polymer ?
#
loop_
_entity_poly.entity_id
_entity_poly.type
_entity_poly.pdbx_seq_one_letter_code
_entity_poly.pdbx_strand_id
1 'polypeptide(L)'
;MHDDKYTGTSTLPATPISDSLRASGYWNPEWNSFTELDPIWTEKFLDMAMHPMTKGLIEPKVWEFISIAVDVSCTHMYGPGTRRHIRRALELGATKEEIAAVLQGVSVLGLHANSMGAPMLLEEVARFDAHSQSKK
;
A
#
# COMPACT_ATOMS: atom_id res chain seq x y z
N MET A 1 23.78 39.53 32.19
CA MET A 1 22.33 39.26 32.17
C MET A 1 21.98 38.74 30.78
N HIS A 2 22.28 37.48 30.52
CA HIS A 2 21.76 36.73 29.38
C HIS A 2 21.15 35.48 29.98
N ASP A 3 19.82 35.45 29.99
CA ASP A 3 19.01 34.43 30.64
C ASP A 3 19.08 33.12 29.85
N ASP A 4 19.64 32.11 30.52
CA ASP A 4 19.61 30.70 30.19
C ASP A 4 18.16 30.19 30.34
N LYS A 5 17.36 30.19 29.25
CA LYS A 5 15.94 29.75 29.26
C LYS A 5 15.61 28.59 28.31
N TYR A 6 16.61 27.79 27.91
CA TYR A 6 16.38 26.60 27.09
C TYR A 6 17.02 25.34 27.68
N THR A 7 16.82 25.11 28.99
CA THR A 7 17.00 23.79 29.61
C THR A 7 15.64 23.15 29.88
N GLY A 8 14.75 23.19 28.88
CA GLY A 8 13.59 22.32 28.88
C GLY A 8 14.05 20.93 28.45
N THR A 9 13.95 19.94 29.34
CA THR A 9 13.98 18.53 28.94
C THR A 9 12.82 18.30 27.98
N SER A 10 13.07 18.42 26.68
CA SER A 10 12.11 18.05 25.64
C SER A 10 11.91 16.54 25.74
N THR A 11 10.94 16.13 26.55
CA THR A 11 10.45 14.75 26.54
C THR A 11 9.92 14.51 25.14
N LEU A 12 10.60 13.64 24.39
CA LEU A 12 10.13 13.23 23.08
C LEU A 12 8.66 12.80 23.19
N PRO A 13 7.80 13.23 22.25
CA PRO A 13 6.41 12.84 22.24
C PRO A 13 6.30 11.31 22.19
N ALA A 14 5.37 10.74 22.96
CA ALA A 14 5.18 9.29 23.00
C ALA A 14 4.74 8.76 21.63
N THR A 15 5.35 7.65 21.18
CA THR A 15 5.05 6.99 19.90
C THR A 15 4.65 5.52 20.09
N PRO A 16 3.59 5.22 20.86
CA PRO A 16 3.24 3.86 21.26
C PRO A 16 2.97 2.90 20.09
N ILE A 17 2.37 3.36 18.99
CA ILE A 17 2.13 2.54 17.79
C ILE A 17 3.46 2.22 17.12
N SER A 18 4.30 3.24 16.89
CA SER A 18 5.63 3.05 16.31
C SER A 18 6.48 2.08 17.13
N ASP A 19 6.46 2.21 18.46
CA ASP A 19 7.20 1.35 19.38
C ASP A 19 6.69 -0.10 19.36
N SER A 20 5.37 -0.29 19.32
CA SER A 20 4.75 -1.61 19.17
C SER A 20 5.12 -2.27 17.84
N LEU A 21 5.17 -1.50 16.74
CA LEU A 21 5.56 -2.02 15.42
C LEU A 21 7.03 -2.43 15.40
N ARG A 22 7.92 -1.69 16.07
CA ARG A 22 9.33 -2.09 16.26
C ARG A 22 9.44 -3.38 17.06
N ALA A 23 8.73 -3.47 18.20
CA ALA A 23 8.78 -4.64 19.06
C ALA A 23 8.21 -5.91 18.41
N SER A 24 7.19 -5.77 17.56
CA SER A 24 6.53 -6.89 16.88
C SER A 24 7.19 -7.33 15.57
N GLY A 25 8.23 -6.60 15.12
CA GLY A 25 8.90 -6.87 13.84
C GLY A 25 8.14 -6.36 12.61
N TYR A 26 7.06 -5.60 12.81
CA TYR A 26 6.28 -4.97 11.74
C TYR A 26 6.84 -3.63 11.26
N TRP A 27 7.87 -3.11 11.93
CA TRP A 27 8.55 -1.89 11.52
C TRP A 27 9.24 -2.08 10.16
N ASN A 28 8.85 -1.25 9.19
CA ASN A 28 9.54 -1.17 7.91
C ASN A 28 10.73 -0.19 8.03
N PRO A 29 11.97 -0.59 7.75
CA PRO A 29 13.13 0.31 7.80
C PRO A 29 12.99 1.58 6.94
N GLU A 30 12.21 1.52 5.85
CA GLU A 30 11.91 2.69 5.01
C GLU A 30 11.15 3.79 5.75
N TRP A 31 10.57 3.49 6.92
CA TRP A 31 9.91 4.48 7.76
C TRP A 31 10.88 5.34 8.57
N ASN A 32 12.15 4.94 8.68
CA ASN A 32 13.15 5.65 9.48
C ASN A 32 13.31 7.11 9.03
N SER A 33 13.41 7.36 7.72
CA SER A 33 13.68 8.70 7.21
C SER A 33 12.55 9.68 7.50
N PHE A 34 11.28 9.29 7.34
CA PHE A 34 10.18 10.18 7.67
C PHE A 34 9.85 10.24 9.16
N THR A 35 10.26 9.22 9.94
CA THR A 35 10.22 9.29 11.42
C THR A 35 11.23 10.28 11.97
N GLU A 36 12.44 10.34 11.40
CA GLU A 36 13.47 11.30 11.77
C GLU A 36 13.02 12.74 11.47
N LEU A 37 12.31 12.93 10.36
CA LEU A 37 11.77 14.24 9.96
C LEU A 37 10.60 14.68 10.83
N ASP A 38 9.62 13.81 11.09
CA ASP A 38 8.46 14.12 11.91
C ASP A 38 7.93 12.87 12.64
N PRO A 39 8.36 12.63 13.89
CA PRO A 39 7.94 11.45 14.64
C PRO A 39 6.46 11.51 15.05
N ILE A 40 5.88 12.72 15.24
CA ILE A 40 4.47 12.88 15.63
C ILE A 40 3.57 12.56 14.44
N TRP A 41 3.92 13.06 13.25
CA TRP A 41 3.20 12.74 12.03
C TRP A 41 3.29 11.26 11.72
N THR A 42 4.48 10.67 11.84
CA THR A 42 4.70 9.23 11.64
C THR A 42 3.80 8.40 12.54
N GLU A 43 3.75 8.73 13.84
CA GLU A 43 2.90 8.05 14.79
C GLU A 43 1.42 8.10 14.37
N LYS A 44 0.92 9.27 13.97
CA LYS A 44 -0.48 9.42 13.50
C LYS A 44 -0.73 8.66 12.20
N PHE A 45 0.23 8.70 11.27
CA PHE A 45 0.14 7.96 10.02
C PHE A 45 0.07 6.46 10.28
N LEU A 46 0.93 5.93 11.16
CA LEU A 46 0.96 4.51 11.49
C LEU A 46 -0.25 4.08 12.34
N ASP A 47 -0.76 4.92 13.23
CA ASP A 47 -2.02 4.66 13.95
C ASP A 47 -3.19 4.47 12.98
N MET A 48 -3.28 5.34 11.98
CA MET A 48 -4.27 5.22 10.90
C MET A 48 -4.00 4.00 10.02
N ALA A 49 -2.79 3.86 9.48
CA ALA A 49 -2.44 2.84 8.50
C ALA A 49 -2.53 1.43 9.07
N MET A 50 -2.13 1.24 10.33
CA MET A 50 -2.10 -0.07 10.98
C MET A 50 -3.35 -0.33 11.84
N HIS A 51 -4.34 0.58 11.85
CA HIS A 51 -5.53 0.49 12.68
C HIS A 51 -6.22 -0.89 12.64
N PRO A 52 -6.44 -1.52 11.47
CA PRO A 52 -7.09 -2.83 11.41
C PRO A 52 -6.27 -3.91 12.13
N MET A 53 -4.95 -3.86 12.00
CA MET A 53 -4.02 -4.80 12.64
C MET A 53 -3.89 -4.56 14.13
N THR A 54 -3.67 -3.32 14.56
CA THR A 54 -3.46 -2.97 15.97
C THR A 54 -4.72 -3.20 16.82
N LYS A 55 -5.90 -3.15 16.21
CA LYS A 55 -7.19 -3.47 16.85
C LYS A 55 -7.63 -4.92 16.70
N GLY A 56 -6.86 -5.77 16.00
CA GLY A 56 -7.20 -7.17 15.77
C GLY A 56 -8.49 -7.37 14.96
N LEU A 57 -8.83 -6.41 14.09
CA LEU A 57 -10.03 -6.44 13.25
C LEU A 57 -9.87 -7.34 12.01
N ILE A 58 -8.63 -7.72 11.71
CA ILE A 58 -8.28 -8.55 10.57
C ILE A 58 -7.25 -9.59 11.00
N GLU A 59 -7.38 -10.80 10.45
CA GLU A 59 -6.37 -11.83 10.66
C GLU A 59 -5.02 -11.37 10.06
N PRO A 60 -3.90 -11.55 10.77
CA PRO A 60 -2.58 -11.14 10.28
C PRO A 60 -2.24 -11.68 8.89
N LYS A 61 -2.58 -12.94 8.60
CA LYS A 61 -2.33 -13.55 7.28
C LYS A 61 -3.09 -12.83 6.16
N VAL A 62 -4.34 -12.44 6.42
CA VAL A 62 -5.18 -11.72 5.46
C VAL A 62 -4.67 -10.30 5.25
N TRP A 63 -4.18 -9.63 6.31
CA TRP A 63 -3.52 -8.34 6.17
C TRP A 63 -2.31 -8.39 5.24
N GLU A 64 -1.48 -9.43 5.34
CA GLU A 64 -0.36 -9.61 4.42
C GLU A 64 -0.84 -9.85 2.99
N PHE A 65 -1.91 -10.61 2.77
CA PHE A 65 -2.48 -10.79 1.43
C PHE A 65 -2.96 -9.48 0.80
N ILE A 66 -3.63 -8.62 1.57
CA ILE A 66 -4.06 -7.30 1.11
C ILE A 66 -2.83 -6.43 0.81
N SER A 67 -1.82 -6.46 1.68
CA SER A 67 -0.59 -5.68 1.50
C SER A 67 0.19 -6.12 0.26
N ILE A 68 0.30 -7.44 0.03
CA ILE A 68 0.85 -8.01 -1.22
C ILE A 68 0.04 -7.51 -2.40
N ALA A 69 -1.29 -7.58 -2.35
CA ALA A 69 -2.14 -7.20 -3.47
C ALA A 69 -1.97 -5.73 -3.87
N VAL A 70 -1.87 -4.83 -2.89
CA VAL A 70 -1.57 -3.40 -3.10
C VAL A 70 -0.21 -3.23 -3.74
N ASP A 71 0.84 -3.84 -3.18
CA ASP A 71 2.22 -3.68 -3.66
C ASP A 71 2.45 -4.23 -5.07
N VAL A 72 1.84 -5.37 -5.42
CA VAL A 72 2.05 -6.03 -6.72
C VAL A 72 1.16 -5.49 -7.84
N SER A 73 0.18 -4.65 -7.51
CA SER A 73 -0.73 -4.07 -8.50
C SER A 73 0.06 -3.36 -9.61
N CYS A 74 -0.39 -3.50 -10.87
CA CYS A 74 0.32 -2.91 -12.02
C CYS A 74 0.34 -1.38 -12.01
N THR A 75 -0.47 -0.76 -11.16
CA THR A 75 -0.50 0.68 -10.91
C THR A 75 0.45 1.13 -9.78
N HIS A 76 1.06 0.18 -9.05
CA HIS A 76 1.97 0.47 -7.95
C HIS A 76 3.34 -0.20 -8.08
N MET A 77 3.38 -1.52 -8.28
CA MET A 77 4.59 -2.35 -8.49
C MET A 77 5.73 -2.08 -7.49
N TYR A 78 5.40 -1.96 -6.20
CA TYR A 78 6.36 -1.71 -5.14
C TYR A 78 7.07 -3.00 -4.69
N GLY A 79 8.19 -3.28 -5.34
CA GLY A 79 8.99 -4.50 -5.12
C GLY A 79 9.52 -4.73 -3.70
N PRO A 80 10.01 -3.70 -2.96
CA PRO A 80 10.45 -3.88 -1.58
C PRO A 80 9.33 -4.35 -0.64
N GLY A 81 8.16 -3.72 -0.74
CA GLY A 81 6.98 -4.10 0.05
C GLY A 81 6.47 -5.48 -0.30
N THR A 82 6.36 -5.78 -1.60
CA THR A 82 5.99 -7.12 -2.10
C THR A 82 6.82 -8.21 -1.43
N ARG A 83 8.16 -8.06 -1.43
CA ARG A 83 9.06 -9.04 -0.81
C ARG A 83 8.86 -9.17 0.69
N ARG A 84 8.66 -8.05 1.39
CA ARG A 84 8.44 -8.01 2.85
C ARG A 84 7.15 -8.73 3.22
N HIS A 85 6.05 -8.40 2.56
CA HIS A 85 4.73 -8.96 2.87
C HIS A 85 4.60 -10.42 2.45
N ILE A 86 5.23 -10.86 1.34
CA ILE A 86 5.34 -12.29 1.00
C ILE A 86 6.07 -13.07 2.11
N ARG A 87 7.22 -12.57 2.57
CA ARG A 87 7.97 -13.22 3.66
C ARG A 87 7.10 -13.35 4.91
N ARG A 88 6.42 -12.27 5.30
CA ARG A 88 5.58 -12.26 6.50
C ARG A 88 4.37 -13.17 6.38
N ALA A 89 3.74 -13.23 5.21
CA ALA A 89 2.65 -14.17 4.94
C ALA A 89 3.11 -15.62 5.14
N LEU A 90 4.29 -15.99 4.64
CA LEU A 90 4.87 -17.32 4.82
C LEU A 90 5.16 -17.63 6.30
N GLU A 91 5.69 -16.66 7.06
CA GLU A 91 5.90 -16.80 8.52
C GLU A 91 4.59 -17.02 9.28
N LEU A 92 3.48 -16.49 8.77
CA LEU A 92 2.12 -16.67 9.30
C LEU A 92 1.42 -17.93 8.78
N GLY A 93 2.13 -18.80 8.06
CA GLY A 93 1.62 -20.07 7.57
C GLY A 93 0.86 -19.99 6.24
N ALA A 94 1.02 -18.91 5.47
CA ALA A 94 0.53 -18.88 4.09
C ALA A 94 1.29 -19.90 3.22
N THR A 95 0.55 -20.52 2.31
CA THR A 95 1.09 -21.42 1.29
C THR A 95 1.52 -20.63 0.05
N LYS A 96 2.40 -21.24 -0.76
CA LYS A 96 2.77 -20.66 -2.07
C LYS A 96 1.55 -20.55 -2.99
N GLU A 97 0.59 -21.48 -2.88
CA GLU A 97 -0.66 -21.48 -3.64
C GLU A 97 -1.56 -20.29 -3.27
N GLU A 98 -1.74 -20.00 -1.97
CA GLU A 98 -2.50 -18.82 -1.53
C GLU A 98 -1.85 -17.52 -2.05
N ILE A 99 -0.52 -17.40 -1.95
CA ILE A 99 0.21 -16.23 -2.44
C ILE A 99 0.08 -16.12 -3.96
N ALA A 100 0.24 -17.23 -4.70
CA ALA A 100 0.05 -17.25 -6.15
C ALA A 100 -1.37 -16.84 -6.55
N ALA A 101 -2.39 -17.24 -5.78
CA ALA A 101 -3.76 -16.82 -6.01
C ALA A 101 -3.95 -15.30 -5.85
N VAL A 102 -3.29 -14.68 -4.87
CA VAL A 102 -3.27 -13.21 -4.72
C VAL A 102 -2.65 -12.54 -5.96
N LEU A 103 -1.48 -13.02 -6.41
CA LEU A 103 -0.80 -12.48 -7.60
C LEU A 103 -1.67 -12.60 -8.87
N GLN A 104 -2.30 -13.77 -9.06
CA GLN A 104 -3.20 -14.02 -10.17
C GLN A 104 -4.45 -13.13 -10.10
N GLY A 105 -5.06 -12.98 -8.93
CA GLY A 105 -6.23 -12.13 -8.72
C GLY A 105 -5.96 -10.67 -9.10
N VAL A 106 -4.80 -10.15 -8.74
CA VAL A 106 -4.42 -8.76 -9.04
C VAL A 106 -4.07 -8.55 -10.53
N SER A 107 -3.61 -9.58 -11.23
CA SER A 107 -3.28 -9.48 -12.67
C SER A 107 -4.46 -9.05 -13.55
N VAL A 108 -5.71 -9.29 -13.09
CA VAL A 108 -6.94 -8.92 -13.80
C VAL A 108 -7.10 -7.41 -13.96
N LEU A 109 -6.40 -6.58 -13.16
CA LEU A 109 -6.45 -5.12 -13.30
C LEU A 109 -6.13 -4.63 -14.72
N GLY A 110 -5.28 -5.36 -15.47
CA GLY A 110 -4.99 -5.03 -16.88
C GLY A 110 -6.21 -5.08 -17.80
N LEU A 111 -7.23 -5.87 -17.46
CA LEU A 111 -8.47 -5.98 -18.25
C LEU A 111 -9.28 -4.68 -18.28
N HIS A 112 -9.06 -3.76 -17.33
CA HIS A 112 -9.72 -2.46 -17.31
C HIS A 112 -9.39 -1.63 -18.56
N ALA A 113 -8.18 -1.77 -19.11
CA ALA A 113 -7.80 -1.10 -20.37
C ALA A 113 -8.73 -1.52 -21.53
N ASN A 114 -9.00 -2.83 -21.66
CA ASN A 114 -9.91 -3.33 -22.68
C ASN A 114 -11.37 -2.95 -22.39
N SER A 115 -11.79 -3.01 -21.13
CA SER A 115 -13.16 -2.66 -20.72
C SER A 115 -13.51 -1.21 -21.06
N MET A 116 -12.53 -0.30 -20.96
CA MET A 116 -12.67 1.09 -21.37
C MET A 116 -12.49 1.28 -22.89
N GLY A 117 -11.50 0.62 -23.48
CA GLY A 117 -11.11 0.83 -24.88
C GLY A 117 -12.05 0.18 -25.90
N ALA A 118 -12.69 -0.94 -25.59
CA ALA A 118 -13.57 -1.64 -26.54
C ALA A 118 -14.81 -0.82 -26.93
N PRO A 119 -15.55 -0.18 -25.99
CA PRO A 119 -16.60 0.79 -26.35
C PRO A 119 -16.03 1.97 -27.15
N MET A 120 -14.87 2.49 -26.71
CA MET A 120 -13.96 3.40 -27.43
C MET A 120 -13.93 3.17 -28.94
N LEU A 121 -13.47 1.97 -29.27
CA LEU A 121 -13.27 1.51 -30.63
C LEU A 121 -14.57 1.41 -31.42
N LEU A 122 -15.63 0.87 -30.81
CA LEU A 122 -16.93 0.72 -31.47
C LEU A 122 -17.53 2.08 -31.85
N GLU A 123 -17.38 3.09 -30.99
CA GLU A 123 -17.83 4.46 -31.27
C GLU A 123 -17.08 5.05 -32.47
N GLU A 124 -15.76 4.94 -32.51
CA GLU A 124 -14.95 5.50 -33.59
C GLU A 124 -15.16 4.78 -34.93
N VAL A 125 -15.35 3.45 -34.92
CA VAL A 125 -15.73 2.69 -36.12
C VAL A 125 -17.07 3.19 -36.67
N ALA A 126 -18.08 3.37 -35.82
CA ALA A 126 -19.39 3.87 -36.25
C ALA A 126 -19.30 5.29 -36.84
N ARG A 127 -18.50 6.19 -36.23
CA ARG A 127 -18.24 7.54 -36.77
C ARG A 127 -17.55 7.51 -38.13
N PHE A 128 -16.57 6.62 -38.29
CA PHE A 128 -15.82 6.46 -39.53
C PHE A 128 -16.70 5.96 -40.68
N ASP A 129 -17.53 4.95 -40.42
CA ASP A 129 -18.44 4.38 -41.42
C ASP A 129 -19.49 5.41 -41.86
N ALA A 130 -20.07 6.17 -40.93
CA ALA A 130 -21.03 7.24 -41.24
C ALA A 130 -20.41 8.33 -42.13
N HIS A 131 -19.18 8.76 -41.84
CA HIS A 131 -18.46 9.73 -42.67
C HIS A 131 -18.12 9.18 -44.06
N SER A 132 -17.76 7.91 -44.15
CA SER A 132 -17.39 7.26 -45.41
C SER A 132 -18.59 7.10 -46.34
N GLN A 133 -19.78 6.87 -45.79
CA GLN A 133 -21.03 6.80 -46.55
C GLN A 133 -21.49 8.17 -47.05
N SER A 134 -21.31 9.25 -46.27
CA SER A 134 -21.67 10.62 -46.70
C SER A 134 -20.82 11.18 -47.84
N LYS A 135 -19.68 10.56 -48.15
CA LYS A 135 -18.77 10.99 -49.24
C LYS A 135 -19.01 10.26 -50.57
N LYS A 136 -19.89 9.27 -50.60
CA LYS A 136 -20.31 8.56 -51.82
C LYS A 136 -21.65 9.10 -52.30
#